data_AF-V8P0T5-F1
#
_entry.id   AF-V8P0T5-F1
#
_cell.length_a   1.000
_cell.length_b   1.000
_cell.length_c   1.000
_cell.angle_alpha   90.00
_cell.angle_beta   90.00
_cell.angle_gamma   90.00
#
_symmetry.space_group_name_H-M   'P 1'
#
loop_
_entity.id
_entity.type
_entity.pdbx_description
1 polymer ?
#
loop_
_entity_poly.entity_id
_entity_poly.type
_entity_poly.pdbx_seq_one_letter_code
_entity_poly.pdbx_strand_id
1 'polypeptide(L)'
;MTKLLCCTLLLLNISVKWTVQESLPPKYLHYDPITSRQLMCDQCPPGTYVKQHCTASAKTECAHCPDQTYADEWNNNERCHYCNVVCKELQYEKIKCTSTGNRVCECVEGRYLNIEFCLRHTACPPGFGVVQKDVTLCEEAFFRFIVPKKLSSTWLNTLMDSLPGEKINLENRERIKQKSSLQDQTFQLLKLWKEQNKDHNTVKNIVQGINLCENSVLKHIDHLNITLEHLNILIENLPGKNVGREEMEQIFRMCKSTEPILKLLNLWRIKNKDQDTIKSLMFGLKHLKSYRFPKTTIQGFRKVVKFLHSLTMHKLYQNLFLEMVGNQVHLVKMRRG
;
A
#
# COMPACT_ATOMS: atom_id res chain seq x y z
N MET A 1 -29.63 -28.50 -38.58
CA MET A 1 -28.18 -28.21 -38.64
C MET A 1 -27.90 -26.72 -38.77
N THR A 2 -28.45 -25.88 -37.88
CA THR A 2 -28.38 -24.41 -38.02
C THR A 2 -28.10 -23.69 -36.70
N LYS A 3 -28.03 -24.41 -35.56
CA LYS A 3 -27.65 -23.83 -34.26
C LYS A 3 -26.18 -24.07 -33.88
N LEU A 4 -25.47 -24.97 -34.56
CA LEU A 4 -24.08 -25.31 -34.23
C LEU A 4 -23.03 -24.39 -34.91
N LEU A 5 -23.39 -23.69 -36.01
CA LEU A 5 -22.47 -22.77 -36.69
C LEU A 5 -22.35 -21.38 -36.03
N CYS A 6 -23.29 -20.98 -35.19
CA CYS A 6 -23.25 -19.64 -34.56
C CYS A 6 -22.27 -19.58 -33.37
N CYS A 7 -22.04 -20.71 -32.69
CA CYS A 7 -21.16 -20.76 -31.52
C CYS A 7 -19.66 -20.80 -31.89
N THR A 8 -19.30 -21.28 -33.09
CA THR A 8 -17.89 -21.34 -33.52
C THR A 8 -17.38 -19.99 -34.05
N LEU A 9 -18.23 -19.15 -34.63
CA LEU A 9 -17.89 -17.79 -35.08
C LEU A 9 -17.78 -16.75 -33.95
N LEU A 10 -18.45 -16.98 -32.82
CA LEU A 10 -18.32 -16.14 -31.62
C LEU A 10 -17.02 -16.41 -30.84
N LEU A 11 -16.50 -17.64 -30.85
CA LEU A 11 -15.27 -18.00 -30.16
C LEU A 11 -13.99 -17.55 -30.89
N LEU A 12 -14.05 -17.38 -32.21
CA LEU A 12 -12.92 -16.86 -33.00
C LEU A 12 -12.78 -15.33 -32.97
N ASN A 13 -13.83 -14.59 -32.60
CA ASN A 13 -13.72 -13.12 -32.39
C ASN A 13 -13.31 -12.74 -30.95
N ILE A 14 -13.34 -13.67 -30.00
CA ILE A 14 -12.93 -13.43 -28.61
C ILE A 14 -11.46 -13.85 -28.37
N SER A 15 -10.88 -14.69 -29.24
CA SER A 15 -9.45 -15.06 -29.18
C SER A 15 -8.48 -14.06 -29.81
N VAL A 16 -8.94 -13.00 -30.48
CA VAL A 16 -8.05 -12.00 -31.13
C VAL A 16 -8.21 -10.57 -30.58
N LYS A 17 -8.95 -10.38 -29.48
CA LYS A 17 -9.01 -9.09 -28.76
C LYS A 17 -8.41 -9.12 -27.36
N TRP A 18 -7.50 -10.07 -27.12
CA TRP A 18 -6.61 -10.10 -25.95
C TRP A 18 -5.13 -9.92 -26.32
N THR A 19 -4.83 -9.49 -27.54
CA THR A 19 -3.50 -9.03 -27.91
C THR A 19 -3.46 -7.51 -27.75
N VAL A 20 -2.78 -7.08 -26.69
CA VAL A 20 -2.30 -5.70 -26.46
C VAL A 20 -3.40 -4.65 -26.52
N GLN A 21 -3.96 -4.29 -25.36
CA GLN A 21 -4.51 -2.95 -25.22
C GLN A 21 -3.33 -1.97 -25.34
N GLU A 22 -3.01 -1.55 -26.57
CA GLU A 22 -2.07 -0.46 -26.81
C GLU A 22 -2.67 0.78 -26.15
N SER A 23 -2.17 1.10 -24.95
CA SER A 23 -2.37 2.44 -24.41
C SER A 23 -1.75 3.39 -25.41
N LEU A 24 -2.56 4.29 -25.99
CA LEU A 24 -2.07 5.34 -26.86
C LEU A 24 -0.90 6.06 -26.16
N PRO A 25 0.27 6.18 -26.82
CA PRO A 25 1.44 6.77 -26.19
C PRO A 25 1.13 8.22 -25.79
N PRO A 26 1.43 8.64 -24.55
CA PRO A 26 1.34 10.05 -24.18
C PRO A 26 2.27 10.89 -25.06
N LYS A 27 1.98 12.18 -25.18
CA LYS A 27 2.72 13.08 -26.09
C LYS A 27 3.51 14.14 -25.35
N TYR A 28 4.59 14.62 -25.96
CA TYR A 28 5.41 15.73 -25.47
C TYR A 28 5.74 16.72 -26.58
N LEU A 29 6.04 17.97 -26.20
CA LEU A 29 6.48 19.02 -27.12
C LEU A 29 7.99 18.88 -27.39
N HIS A 30 8.38 18.90 -28.65
CA HIS A 30 9.77 18.93 -29.11
C HIS A 30 9.97 20.06 -30.12
N TYR A 31 11.09 20.76 -30.04
CA TYR A 31 11.47 21.76 -31.04
C TYR A 31 12.31 21.08 -32.12
N ASP A 32 11.78 21.04 -33.35
CA ASP A 32 12.50 20.50 -34.50
C ASP A 32 13.43 21.58 -35.08
N PRO A 33 14.76 21.41 -34.97
CA PRO A 33 15.72 22.41 -35.45
C PRO A 33 15.73 22.54 -36.97
N ILE A 34 15.26 21.52 -37.72
CA ILE A 34 15.28 21.53 -39.19
C ILE A 34 14.15 22.43 -39.71
N THR A 35 12.95 22.30 -39.15
CA THR A 35 11.77 23.05 -39.59
C THR A 35 11.52 24.32 -38.77
N SER A 36 12.28 24.52 -37.69
CA SER A 36 12.11 25.62 -36.71
C SER A 36 10.70 25.69 -36.12
N ARG A 37 10.05 24.54 -35.92
CA ARG A 37 8.67 24.42 -35.39
C ARG A 37 8.61 23.56 -34.13
N GLN A 38 7.62 23.83 -33.30
CA GLN A 38 7.25 22.91 -32.22
C GLN A 38 6.35 21.80 -32.75
N LEU A 39 6.73 20.55 -32.44
CA LEU A 39 6.03 19.34 -32.83
C LEU A 39 5.52 18.61 -31.59
N MET A 40 4.38 17.94 -31.73
CA MET A 40 3.82 17.05 -30.71
C MET A 40 4.23 15.60 -31.01
N CYS A 41 5.23 15.12 -30.27
CA CYS A 41 5.83 13.80 -30.43
C CYS A 41 5.24 12.78 -29.45
N ASP A 42 5.26 11.49 -29.81
CA ASP A 42 4.89 10.40 -28.92
C ASP A 42 6.06 10.10 -27.96
N GLN A 43 5.77 9.89 -26.67
CA GLN A 43 6.74 9.45 -25.67
C GLN A 43 7.14 7.98 -25.88
N CYS A 44 8.32 7.63 -25.37
CA CYS A 44 8.79 6.26 -25.33
C CYS A 44 8.26 5.52 -24.10
N PRO A 45 7.87 4.24 -24.24
CA PRO A 45 7.34 3.45 -23.12
C PRO A 45 8.42 3.13 -22.08
N PRO A 46 8.02 2.72 -20.85
CA PRO A 46 8.94 2.16 -19.86
C PRO A 46 9.82 1.06 -20.47
N GLY A 47 11.08 0.99 -20.07
CA GLY A 47 12.07 0.07 -20.67
C GLY A 47 12.80 0.63 -21.89
N THR A 48 12.45 1.84 -22.34
CA THR A 48 13.02 2.46 -23.54
C THR A 48 13.30 3.95 -23.35
N TYR A 49 14.17 4.50 -24.20
CA TYR A 49 14.51 5.92 -24.27
C TYR A 49 14.38 6.45 -25.69
N VAL A 50 14.31 7.77 -25.84
CA VAL A 50 14.27 8.44 -27.15
C VAL A 50 15.63 8.33 -27.83
N LYS A 51 15.70 7.54 -28.90
CA LYS A 51 16.88 7.48 -29.75
C LYS A 51 16.88 8.60 -30.78
N GLN A 52 15.71 8.92 -31.32
CA GLN A 52 15.50 10.06 -32.22
C GLN A 52 14.14 10.71 -31.96
N HIS A 53 14.12 12.04 -31.85
CA HIS A 53 12.89 12.79 -31.73
C HIS A 53 12.06 12.74 -33.02
N CYS A 54 10.76 12.97 -32.89
CA CYS A 54 9.90 13.06 -34.07
C CYS A 54 10.24 14.30 -34.90
N THR A 55 10.05 14.18 -36.21
CA THR A 55 10.12 15.29 -37.16
C THR A 55 8.75 15.47 -37.81
N ALA A 56 8.58 16.47 -38.67
CA ALA A 56 7.30 16.68 -39.37
C ALA A 56 6.87 15.45 -40.21
N SER A 57 7.80 14.59 -40.62
CA SER A 57 7.56 13.42 -41.46
C SER A 57 7.84 12.07 -40.78
N ALA A 58 8.45 12.04 -39.59
CA ALA A 58 8.83 10.80 -38.91
C ALA A 58 8.38 10.80 -37.43
N LYS A 59 7.94 9.64 -36.93
CA LYS A 59 7.58 9.44 -35.52
C LYS A 59 8.83 9.35 -34.64
N THR A 60 8.66 9.51 -33.32
CA THR A 60 9.71 9.27 -32.33
C THR A 60 10.25 7.84 -32.46
N GLU A 61 11.57 7.69 -32.52
CA GLU A 61 12.23 6.40 -32.46
C GLU A 61 12.66 6.09 -31.02
N CYS A 62 12.22 4.94 -30.49
CA CYS A 62 12.53 4.48 -29.15
C CYS A 62 13.51 3.29 -29.20
N ALA A 63 14.47 3.26 -28.30
CA ALA A 63 15.43 2.15 -28.16
C ALA A 63 15.42 1.59 -26.74
N HIS A 64 15.71 0.29 -26.61
CA HIS A 64 15.75 -0.37 -25.30
C HIS A 64 16.84 0.21 -24.40
N CYS A 65 16.53 0.32 -23.11
CA CYS A 65 17.54 0.68 -22.11
C CYS A 65 18.70 -0.33 -22.15
N PRO A 66 19.94 0.14 -22.27
CA PRO A 66 21.13 -0.70 -22.12
C PRO A 66 21.20 -1.37 -20.74
N ASP A 67 22.06 -2.39 -20.62
CA ASP A 67 22.32 -3.05 -19.35
C ASP A 67 22.73 -2.04 -18.25
N GLN A 68 22.29 -2.30 -17.01
CA GLN A 68 22.47 -1.42 -15.85
C GLN A 68 21.78 -0.05 -15.97
N THR A 69 20.80 0.10 -16.86
CA THR A 69 19.97 1.30 -16.96
C THR A 69 18.48 0.96 -17.04
N TYR A 70 17.63 1.92 -16.67
CA TYR A 70 16.19 1.73 -16.62
C TYR A 70 15.39 2.99 -16.97
N ALA A 71 14.15 2.80 -17.40
CA ALA A 71 13.11 3.82 -17.48
C ALA A 71 11.79 3.20 -16.99
N ASP A 72 11.25 3.71 -15.90
CA ASP A 72 10.07 3.15 -15.22
C ASP A 72 8.76 3.78 -15.69
N GLU A 73 8.82 4.94 -16.35
CA GLU A 73 7.66 5.67 -16.87
C GLU A 73 7.77 5.99 -18.38
N TRP A 74 6.66 6.41 -18.96
CA TRP A 74 6.65 7.00 -20.30
C TRP A 74 7.50 8.26 -20.29
N ASN A 75 8.47 8.34 -21.20
CA ASN A 75 9.49 9.36 -21.13
C ASN A 75 9.84 9.94 -22.50
N ASN A 76 10.46 11.10 -22.47
CA ASN A 76 11.06 11.77 -23.62
C ASN A 76 12.57 11.97 -23.41
N ASN A 77 13.18 11.12 -22.58
CA ASN A 77 14.59 11.21 -22.22
C ASN A 77 15.44 10.60 -23.32
N GLU A 78 16.55 11.25 -23.66
CA GLU A 78 17.51 10.72 -24.64
C GLU A 78 18.42 9.61 -24.07
N ARG A 79 18.32 9.34 -22.75
CA ARG A 79 19.07 8.29 -22.05
C ARG A 79 18.23 7.71 -20.92
N CYS A 80 18.42 6.41 -20.65
CA CYS A 80 17.85 5.76 -19.48
C CYS A 80 18.61 6.15 -18.20
N HIS A 81 17.96 6.00 -17.05
CA HIS A 81 18.54 6.24 -15.74
C HIS A 81 19.49 5.12 -15.36
N TYR A 82 20.65 5.43 -14.77
CA TYR A 82 21.57 4.41 -14.28
C TYR A 82 21.01 3.72 -13.05
N CYS A 83 21.23 2.40 -12.97
CA CYS A 83 21.00 1.63 -11.76
C CYS A 83 22.08 1.94 -10.71
N ASN A 84 21.91 3.08 -10.04
CA ASN A 84 22.86 3.69 -9.12
C ASN A 84 22.82 3.11 -7.69
N VAL A 85 21.77 2.35 -7.35
CA VAL A 85 21.64 1.75 -6.02
C VAL A 85 22.56 0.53 -5.93
N VAL A 86 23.46 0.53 -4.95
CA VAL A 86 24.34 -0.62 -4.64
C VAL A 86 23.97 -1.14 -3.26
N CYS A 87 23.74 -2.45 -3.15
CA CYS A 87 23.40 -3.06 -1.86
C CYS A 87 24.64 -3.09 -0.97
N LYS A 88 24.52 -2.41 0.18
CA LYS A 88 25.58 -2.28 1.17
C LYS A 88 25.64 -3.52 2.08
N GLU A 89 26.55 -3.51 3.05
CA GLU A 89 26.65 -4.56 4.04
C GLU A 89 25.30 -4.82 4.75
N LEU A 90 25.01 -6.10 4.97
CA LEU A 90 23.76 -6.57 5.61
C LEU A 90 22.48 -6.20 4.83
N GLN A 91 22.62 -5.84 3.55
CA GLN A 91 21.53 -5.76 2.60
C GLN A 91 21.61 -6.91 1.61
N TYR A 92 20.47 -7.27 1.05
CA TYR A 92 20.37 -8.19 -0.07
C TYR A 92 19.56 -7.54 -1.20
N GLU A 93 19.84 -7.97 -2.43
CA GLU A 93 19.12 -7.50 -3.61
C GLU A 93 17.73 -8.15 -3.62
N LYS A 94 16.72 -7.40 -3.18
CA LYS A 94 15.32 -7.83 -3.18
C LYS A 94 14.75 -7.83 -4.60
N ILE A 95 15.13 -6.82 -5.39
CA ILE A 95 14.76 -6.67 -6.79
C ILE A 95 16.01 -6.29 -7.57
N LYS A 96 16.26 -7.03 -8.65
CA LYS A 96 17.37 -6.78 -9.56
C LYS A 96 17.09 -5.58 -10.45
N CYS A 97 18.14 -4.88 -10.86
CA CYS A 97 18.03 -3.88 -11.92
C CYS A 97 17.49 -4.53 -13.21
N THR A 98 16.46 -3.94 -13.81
CA THR A 98 15.88 -4.32 -15.11
C THR A 98 15.70 -3.08 -15.97
N SER A 99 15.39 -3.24 -17.26
CA SER A 99 15.13 -2.10 -18.14
C SER A 99 13.97 -1.21 -17.65
N THR A 100 13.05 -1.73 -16.85
CA THR A 100 11.87 -1.02 -16.34
C THR A 100 11.97 -0.61 -14.87
N GLY A 101 13.08 -0.90 -14.18
CA GLY A 101 13.20 -0.55 -12.76
C GLY A 101 14.62 -0.64 -12.20
N ASN A 102 14.91 0.25 -11.24
CA ASN A 102 16.19 0.27 -10.53
C ASN A 102 16.37 -0.94 -9.60
N ARG A 103 17.62 -1.20 -9.20
CA ARG A 103 17.97 -2.13 -8.13
C ARG A 103 17.35 -1.71 -6.80
N VAL A 104 16.92 -2.69 -6.01
CA VAL A 104 16.34 -2.46 -4.69
C VAL A 104 17.02 -3.33 -3.65
N CYS A 105 17.50 -2.67 -2.61
CA CYS A 105 18.18 -3.31 -1.50
C CYS A 105 17.28 -3.28 -0.26
N GLU A 106 17.24 -4.39 0.46
CA GLU A 106 16.53 -4.50 1.73
C GLU A 106 17.50 -5.04 2.79
N CYS A 107 17.38 -4.53 4.02
CA CYS A 107 18.15 -5.07 5.14
C CYS A 107 17.75 -6.51 5.42
N VAL A 108 18.71 -7.32 5.85
CA VAL A 108 18.42 -8.67 6.39
C VAL A 108 17.47 -8.59 7.58
N GLU A 109 16.80 -9.70 7.86
CA GLU A 109 15.80 -9.80 8.93
C GLU A 109 16.34 -9.33 10.30
N GLY A 110 15.47 -8.68 11.08
CA GLY A 110 15.83 -8.12 12.38
C GLY A 110 16.58 -6.78 12.34
N ARG A 111 16.71 -6.17 11.15
CA ARG A 111 17.35 -4.86 10.96
C ARG A 111 16.49 -3.88 10.17
N TYR A 112 16.78 -2.59 10.32
CA TYR A 112 16.20 -1.50 9.54
C TYR A 112 17.30 -0.60 8.97
N LEU A 113 17.02 0.05 7.84
CA LEU A 113 17.94 0.99 7.23
C LEU A 113 17.88 2.33 8.00
N ASN A 114 19.02 2.75 8.56
CA ASN A 114 19.20 4.07 9.12
C ASN A 114 20.28 4.83 8.35
N ILE A 115 19.85 5.80 7.54
CA ILE A 115 20.66 6.61 6.63
C ILE A 115 21.47 5.75 5.64
N GLU A 116 22.57 5.15 6.10
CA GLU A 116 23.45 4.33 5.27
C GLU A 116 23.60 2.88 5.73
N PHE A 117 23.22 2.56 6.98
CA PHE A 117 23.55 1.27 7.60
C PHE A 117 22.30 0.51 8.04
N CYS A 118 22.36 -0.83 7.93
CA CYS A 118 21.33 -1.69 8.50
C CYS A 118 21.58 -1.90 10.00
N LEU A 119 20.85 -1.17 10.83
CA LEU A 119 20.91 -1.26 12.28
C LEU A 119 19.97 -2.35 12.80
N ARG A 120 20.37 -3.04 13.87
CA ARG A 120 19.45 -3.98 14.54
C ARG A 120 18.27 -3.22 15.12
N HIS A 121 17.09 -3.82 15.02
CA HIS A 121 15.97 -3.36 15.82
C HIS A 121 16.35 -3.39 17.30
N THR A 122 15.93 -2.37 18.04
CA THR A 122 16.16 -2.30 19.48
C THR A 122 15.44 -3.46 20.15
N ALA A 123 16.20 -4.33 20.81
CA ALA A 123 15.63 -5.35 21.67
C ALA A 123 14.98 -4.67 22.87
N CYS A 124 13.71 -4.98 23.14
CA CYS A 124 13.05 -4.45 24.31
C CYS A 124 13.68 -5.03 25.57
N PRO A 125 13.96 -4.22 26.61
CA PRO A 125 14.39 -4.74 27.90
C PRO A 125 13.35 -5.70 28.51
N PRO A 126 13.74 -6.61 29.42
CA PRO A 126 12.79 -7.47 30.13
C PRO A 126 11.65 -6.65 30.77
N GLY A 127 10.40 -7.00 30.44
CA GLY A 127 9.20 -6.29 30.90
C GLY A 127 8.75 -5.10 30.03
N PHE A 128 9.47 -4.78 28.96
CA PHE A 128 9.09 -3.76 27.97
C PHE A 128 8.78 -4.42 26.64
N GLY A 129 7.95 -3.79 25.80
CA GLY A 129 7.65 -4.26 24.45
C GLY A 129 7.67 -3.20 23.38
N VAL A 130 7.70 -3.64 22.11
CA VAL A 130 7.75 -2.74 20.97
C VAL A 130 6.49 -1.89 20.98
N VAL A 131 6.60 -0.62 21.36
CA VAL A 131 5.47 0.32 21.44
C VAL A 131 5.00 0.74 20.05
N GLN A 132 5.89 0.71 19.04
CA GLN A 132 5.54 1.09 17.68
C GLN A 132 4.52 0.08 17.11
N LYS A 133 3.25 0.49 17.17
CA LYS A 133 2.19 -0.03 16.31
C LYS A 133 2.50 0.56 14.94
N ASP A 134 2.86 -0.32 14.00
CA ASP A 134 3.22 0.12 12.64
C ASP A 134 2.10 0.95 12.01
N VAL A 135 0.85 0.57 12.31
CA VAL A 135 -0.40 1.27 12.00
C VAL A 135 -1.42 0.89 13.10
N THR A 136 -2.39 1.71 13.47
CA THR A 136 -3.45 1.29 14.41
C THR A 136 -4.62 0.59 13.69
N LEU A 137 -5.66 0.09 14.38
CA LEU A 137 -6.80 -0.56 13.72
C LEU A 137 -7.65 0.46 12.95
N CYS A 138 -7.92 1.60 13.57
CA CYS A 138 -8.63 2.73 12.99
C CYS A 138 -7.84 3.42 11.89
N GLU A 139 -6.51 3.50 12.02
CA GLU A 139 -5.66 4.05 10.97
C GLU A 139 -5.71 3.18 9.70
N GLU A 140 -5.65 1.85 9.85
CA GLU A 140 -5.83 0.94 8.71
C GLU A 140 -7.23 1.04 8.12
N ALA A 141 -8.27 1.10 8.96
CA ALA A 141 -9.64 1.26 8.49
C ALA A 141 -9.81 2.56 7.69
N PHE A 142 -9.19 3.66 8.16
CA PHE A 142 -9.14 4.92 7.44
C PHE A 142 -8.38 4.80 6.12
N PHE A 143 -7.16 4.26 6.11
CA PHE A 143 -6.38 4.08 4.88
C PHE A 143 -7.10 3.20 3.84
N ARG A 144 -7.77 2.14 4.28
CA ARG A 144 -8.59 1.33 3.37
C ARG A 144 -9.85 2.05 2.89
N PHE A 145 -10.43 2.93 3.70
CA PHE A 145 -11.58 3.72 3.30
C PHE A 145 -11.23 4.68 2.16
N ILE A 146 -10.04 5.28 2.19
CA ILE A 146 -9.60 6.29 1.21
C ILE A 146 -9.06 5.71 -0.09
N VAL A 147 -8.72 4.42 -0.13
CA VAL A 147 -8.26 3.73 -1.33
C VAL A 147 -9.47 3.36 -2.23
N PRO A 148 -9.53 3.86 -3.48
CA PRO A 148 -10.60 3.51 -4.42
C PRO A 148 -10.66 2.01 -4.72
N LYS A 149 -11.86 1.46 -4.95
CA LYS A 149 -12.03 0.05 -5.35
C LYS A 149 -11.50 -0.26 -6.76
N LYS A 150 -11.55 0.73 -7.65
CA LYS A 150 -10.98 0.68 -8.99
C LYS A 150 -9.92 1.76 -9.05
N LEU A 151 -8.67 1.35 -9.18
CA LEU A 151 -7.53 2.24 -9.16
C LEU A 151 -7.07 2.50 -10.58
N SER A 152 -6.87 3.78 -10.94
CA SER A 152 -6.17 4.16 -12.16
C SER A 152 -4.66 4.04 -11.95
N SER A 153 -3.91 3.83 -13.04
CA SER A 153 -2.43 3.87 -13.00
C SER A 153 -1.88 5.21 -12.48
N THR A 154 -2.65 6.29 -12.60
CA THR A 154 -2.29 7.64 -12.15
C THR A 154 -2.57 7.92 -10.67
N TRP A 155 -3.31 7.04 -9.97
CA TRP A 155 -3.80 7.28 -8.61
C TRP A 155 -2.72 7.71 -7.63
N LEU A 156 -1.57 7.04 -7.62
CA LEU A 156 -0.48 7.35 -6.67
C LEU A 156 0.08 8.74 -6.89
N ASN A 157 0.33 9.12 -8.14
CA ASN A 157 0.85 10.43 -8.48
C ASN A 157 -0.16 11.52 -8.10
N THR A 158 -1.45 11.32 -8.44
CA THR A 158 -2.53 12.26 -8.06
C THR A 158 -2.66 12.41 -6.54
N LEU A 159 -2.59 11.31 -5.79
CA LEU A 159 -2.64 11.35 -4.33
C LEU A 159 -1.43 12.10 -3.76
N MET A 160 -0.22 11.78 -4.21
CA MET A 160 1.00 12.46 -3.78
C MET A 160 0.96 13.97 -4.01
N ASP A 161 0.43 14.39 -5.16
CA ASP A 161 0.31 15.80 -5.50
C ASP A 161 -0.71 16.52 -4.61
N SER A 162 -1.77 15.81 -4.21
CA SER A 162 -2.85 16.33 -3.35
C SER A 162 -2.50 16.38 -1.86
N LEU A 163 -1.51 15.60 -1.39
CA LEU A 163 -1.15 15.55 0.03
C LEU A 163 -0.46 16.86 0.49
N PRO A 164 -0.84 17.42 1.65
CA PRO A 164 -0.29 18.65 2.19
C PRO A 164 1.04 18.41 2.92
N GLY A 165 1.76 19.48 3.21
CA GLY A 165 3.08 19.43 3.84
C GLY A 165 4.20 19.11 2.85
N GLU A 166 5.31 18.60 3.38
CA GLU A 166 6.47 18.22 2.60
C GLU A 166 6.19 17.01 1.72
N LYS A 167 6.64 17.09 0.46
CA LYS A 167 6.56 15.98 -0.47
C LYS A 167 7.51 14.87 -0.04
N ILE A 168 7.06 13.63 -0.23
CA ILE A 168 7.88 12.44 0.01
C ILE A 168 9.11 12.49 -0.92
N ASN A 169 10.28 12.15 -0.39
CA ASN A 169 11.52 12.15 -1.17
C ASN A 169 11.49 11.14 -2.34
N LEU A 170 12.34 11.32 -3.35
CA LEU A 170 12.34 10.49 -4.56
C LEU A 170 12.65 9.01 -4.24
N GLU A 171 13.64 8.75 -3.40
CA GLU A 171 14.04 7.39 -2.99
C GLU A 171 12.88 6.60 -2.38
N ASN A 172 12.09 7.21 -1.51
CA ASN A 172 10.95 6.54 -0.88
C ASN A 172 9.79 6.34 -1.85
N ARG A 173 9.58 7.23 -2.83
CA ARG A 173 8.57 7.02 -3.89
C ARG A 173 8.88 5.79 -4.71
N GLU A 174 10.14 5.63 -5.12
CA GLU A 174 10.59 4.45 -5.87
C GLU A 174 10.36 3.17 -5.05
N ARG A 175 10.75 3.18 -3.76
CA ARG A 175 10.48 2.06 -2.83
C ARG A 175 9.01 1.70 -2.68
N ILE A 176 8.13 2.70 -2.73
CA ILE A 176 6.68 2.50 -2.65
C ILE A 176 6.17 1.89 -3.95
N LYS A 177 6.53 2.42 -5.12
CA LYS A 177 6.12 1.89 -6.44
C LYS A 177 6.48 0.41 -6.64
N GLN A 178 7.48 -0.08 -5.91
CA GLN A 178 7.97 -1.46 -5.96
C GLN A 178 7.13 -2.48 -5.15
N LYS A 179 6.06 -2.07 -4.45
CA LYS A 179 5.19 -3.01 -3.72
C LYS A 179 4.19 -3.72 -4.64
N SER A 180 3.81 -4.94 -4.27
CA SER A 180 3.06 -5.90 -5.11
C SER A 180 1.65 -5.47 -5.53
N SER A 181 0.97 -4.64 -4.74
CA SER A 181 -0.39 -4.19 -5.03
C SER A 181 -0.50 -2.67 -4.93
N LEU A 182 -1.28 -2.03 -5.80
CA LEU A 182 -1.53 -0.58 -5.76
C LEU A 182 -2.18 -0.13 -4.44
N GLN A 183 -2.86 -1.05 -3.75
CA GLN A 183 -3.39 -0.89 -2.41
C GLN A 183 -2.26 -0.81 -1.37
N ASP A 184 -1.30 -1.74 -1.42
CA ASP A 184 -0.10 -1.72 -0.59
C ASP A 184 0.74 -0.46 -0.86
N GLN A 185 0.89 -0.06 -2.12
CA GLN A 185 1.62 1.15 -2.50
C GLN A 185 0.96 2.39 -1.87
N THR A 186 -0.36 2.51 -1.98
CA THR A 186 -1.13 3.63 -1.41
C THR A 186 -1.02 3.64 0.13
N PHE A 187 -1.15 2.47 0.76
CA PHE A 187 -1.07 2.34 2.21
C PHE A 187 0.30 2.78 2.75
N GLN A 188 1.39 2.33 2.12
CA GLN A 188 2.74 2.70 2.52
C GLN A 188 3.02 4.20 2.29
N LEU A 189 2.49 4.77 1.20
CA LEU A 189 2.59 6.19 0.93
C LEU A 189 1.98 7.02 2.07
N LEU A 190 0.74 6.71 2.45
CA LEU A 190 0.02 7.44 3.50
C LEU A 190 0.70 7.30 4.86
N LYS A 191 1.21 6.11 5.17
CA LYS A 191 1.99 5.85 6.39
C LYS A 191 3.23 6.74 6.44
N LEU A 192 4.03 6.74 5.37
CA LEU A 192 5.26 7.51 5.30
C LEU A 192 4.99 9.02 5.32
N TRP A 193 4.00 9.47 4.56
CA TRP A 193 3.58 10.87 4.53
C TRP A 193 3.21 11.37 5.93
N LYS A 194 2.39 10.59 6.67
CA LYS A 194 1.96 10.92 8.04
C LYS A 194 3.16 11.04 8.99
N GLU A 195 4.13 10.14 8.88
CA GLU A 195 5.32 10.16 9.74
C GLU A 195 6.23 11.35 9.43
N GLN A 196 6.50 11.60 8.14
CA GLN A 196 7.32 12.73 7.70
C GLN A 196 6.68 14.08 8.07
N ASN A 197 5.36 14.18 8.01
CA ASN A 197 4.62 15.41 8.26
C ASN A 197 3.94 15.47 9.64
N LYS A 198 4.44 14.72 10.63
CA LYS A 198 3.83 14.62 11.99
C LYS A 198 3.56 15.96 12.67
N ASP A 199 4.36 16.98 12.36
CA ASP A 199 4.24 18.32 12.95
C ASP A 199 3.27 19.24 12.20
N HIS A 200 2.84 18.86 11.00
CA HIS A 200 1.89 19.61 10.18
C HIS A 200 0.48 19.60 10.80
N ASN A 201 -0.21 20.75 10.80
CA ASN A 201 -1.49 20.91 11.50
C ASN A 201 -2.59 19.94 10.99
N THR A 202 -2.71 19.79 9.67
CA THR A 202 -3.63 18.81 9.06
C THR A 202 -3.37 17.38 9.53
N VAL A 203 -2.09 17.00 9.65
CA VAL A 203 -1.71 15.65 10.10
C VAL A 203 -2.07 15.47 11.57
N LYS A 204 -1.83 16.49 12.41
CA LYS A 204 -2.24 16.49 13.82
C LYS A 204 -3.75 16.29 13.98
N ASN A 205 -4.56 16.97 13.19
CA ASN A 205 -6.02 16.81 13.21
C ASN A 205 -6.46 15.42 12.77
N ILE A 206 -5.85 14.87 11.70
CA ILE A 206 -6.11 13.51 11.24
C ILE A 206 -5.77 12.49 12.34
N VAL A 207 -4.59 12.63 12.96
CA VAL A 207 -4.14 11.78 14.07
C VAL A 207 -5.09 11.87 15.26
N GLN A 208 -5.58 13.08 15.59
CA GLN A 208 -6.57 13.26 16.64
C GLN A 208 -7.89 12.53 16.33
N GLY A 209 -8.39 12.64 15.10
CA GLY A 209 -9.58 11.91 14.64
C GLY A 209 -9.43 10.38 14.73
N ILE A 210 -8.26 9.87 14.33
CA ILE A 210 -7.92 8.45 14.46
C ILE A 210 -7.87 8.03 15.94
N ASN A 211 -7.28 8.84 16.82
CA ASN A 211 -7.21 8.55 18.25
C ASN A 211 -8.60 8.49 18.91
N LEU A 212 -9.56 9.33 18.48
CA LEU A 212 -10.95 9.24 18.95
C LEU A 212 -11.60 7.89 18.57
N CYS A 213 -11.30 7.39 17.37
CA CYS A 213 -11.71 6.05 16.97
C CYS A 213 -11.05 4.97 17.83
N GLU A 214 -9.73 5.04 18.04
CA GLU A 214 -8.99 4.05 18.84
C GLU A 214 -9.52 3.97 20.27
N ASN A 215 -9.77 5.12 20.91
CA ASN A 215 -10.36 5.18 22.24
C ASN A 215 -11.75 4.51 22.28
N SER A 216 -12.51 4.59 21.19
CA SER A 216 -13.82 3.94 21.08
C SER A 216 -13.69 2.42 20.85
N VAL A 217 -12.69 1.99 20.08
CA VAL A 217 -12.35 0.57 19.92
C VAL A 217 -11.95 -0.02 21.26
N LEU A 218 -11.06 0.65 22.00
CA LEU A 218 -10.59 0.21 23.31
C LEU A 218 -11.76 0.02 24.28
N LYS A 219 -12.72 0.95 24.36
CA LYS A 219 -13.93 0.77 25.20
C LYS A 219 -14.66 -0.56 24.99
N HIS A 220 -14.59 -1.15 23.79
CA HIS A 220 -15.24 -2.43 23.48
C HIS A 220 -14.42 -3.67 23.85
N ILE A 221 -13.09 -3.54 23.99
CA ILE A 221 -12.19 -4.69 24.18
C ILE A 221 -11.31 -4.60 25.42
N ASP A 222 -11.20 -3.44 26.06
CA ASP A 222 -10.25 -3.15 27.14
C ASP A 222 -10.59 -3.84 28.47
N HIS A 223 -11.83 -4.29 28.62
CA HIS A 223 -12.31 -5.03 29.77
C HIS A 223 -12.31 -6.56 29.55
N LEU A 224 -11.83 -7.05 28.39
CA LEU A 224 -11.88 -8.47 28.06
C LEU A 224 -10.72 -9.22 28.71
N ASN A 225 -11.05 -10.22 29.54
CA ASN A 225 -10.06 -11.08 30.15
C ASN A 225 -9.72 -12.24 29.21
N ILE A 226 -8.56 -12.17 28.55
CA ILE A 226 -8.11 -13.14 27.54
C ILE A 226 -6.85 -13.85 28.05
N THR A 227 -6.80 -15.17 27.88
CA THR A 227 -5.64 -16.01 28.22
C THR A 227 -4.78 -16.22 26.98
N LEU A 228 -3.53 -16.66 27.15
CA LEU A 228 -2.66 -17.04 26.04
C LEU A 228 -3.33 -18.06 25.10
N GLU A 229 -4.03 -19.05 25.67
CA GLU A 229 -4.76 -20.07 24.91
C GLU A 229 -5.85 -19.45 24.03
N HIS A 230 -6.61 -18.48 24.56
CA HIS A 230 -7.59 -17.76 23.77
C HIS A 230 -6.94 -16.95 22.62
N LEU A 231 -5.73 -16.40 22.81
CA LEU A 231 -5.03 -15.70 21.72
C LEU A 231 -4.56 -16.67 20.62
N ASN A 232 -4.08 -17.86 21.00
CA ASN A 232 -3.70 -18.91 20.05
C ASN A 232 -4.90 -19.31 19.19
N ILE A 233 -6.03 -19.64 19.84
CA ILE A 233 -7.27 -20.00 19.15
C ILE A 233 -7.72 -18.86 18.21
N LEU A 234 -7.60 -17.60 18.65
CA LEU A 234 -7.95 -16.46 17.80
C LEU A 234 -7.12 -16.42 16.52
N ILE A 235 -5.79 -16.52 16.62
CA ILE A 235 -4.88 -16.42 15.47
C ILE A 235 -5.00 -17.60 14.52
N GLU A 236 -5.11 -18.82 15.04
CA GLU A 236 -5.28 -20.02 14.22
C GLU A 236 -6.56 -20.00 13.37
N ASN A 237 -7.55 -19.22 13.81
CA ASN A 237 -8.82 -19.06 13.10
C ASN A 237 -8.87 -17.79 12.24
N LEU A 238 -7.81 -16.97 12.20
CA LEU A 238 -7.69 -15.91 11.21
C LEU A 238 -7.15 -16.49 9.89
N PRO A 239 -7.61 -16.00 8.72
CA PRO A 239 -7.09 -16.44 7.44
C PRO A 239 -5.62 -16.01 7.24
N GLY A 240 -4.92 -16.69 6.32
CA GLY A 240 -3.57 -16.32 5.91
C GLY A 240 -2.44 -16.94 6.75
N LYS A 241 -1.31 -16.24 6.83
CA LYS A 241 -0.11 -16.65 7.57
C LYS A 241 -0.29 -16.40 9.06
N ASN A 242 -0.03 -17.41 9.88
CA ASN A 242 -0.13 -17.32 11.33
C ASN A 242 1.02 -16.53 11.95
N VAL A 243 0.74 -15.90 13.10
CA VAL A 243 1.77 -15.34 13.99
C VAL A 243 2.40 -16.50 14.76
N GLY A 244 3.72 -16.50 14.91
CA GLY A 244 4.45 -17.61 15.54
C GLY A 244 4.19 -17.69 17.04
N ARG A 245 4.24 -18.90 17.61
CA ARG A 245 3.98 -19.13 19.04
C ARG A 245 4.91 -18.34 19.95
N GLU A 246 6.20 -18.26 19.61
CA GLU A 246 7.19 -17.50 20.38
C GLU A 246 6.87 -16.00 20.40
N GLU A 247 6.47 -15.42 19.26
CA GLU A 247 6.04 -14.02 19.15
C GLU A 247 4.77 -13.76 20.01
N MET A 248 3.85 -14.72 20.07
CA MET A 248 2.62 -14.63 20.88
C MET A 248 2.91 -14.72 22.38
N GLU A 249 3.76 -15.65 22.80
CA GLU A 249 4.20 -15.79 24.19
C GLU A 249 4.93 -14.53 24.66
N GLN A 250 5.72 -13.93 23.79
CA GLN A 250 6.41 -12.67 24.05
C GLN A 250 5.42 -11.49 24.23
N ILE A 251 4.41 -11.37 23.37
CA ILE A 251 3.33 -10.37 23.54
C ILE A 251 2.62 -10.55 24.88
N PHE A 252 2.27 -11.79 25.24
CA PHE A 252 1.51 -12.08 26.46
C PHE A 252 2.32 -11.78 27.73
N ARG A 253 3.64 -11.99 27.71
CA ARG A 253 4.53 -11.69 28.85
C ARG A 253 4.79 -10.19 29.04
N MET A 254 4.68 -9.39 27.99
CA MET A 254 5.13 -7.99 27.99
C MET A 254 3.99 -6.97 28.13
N CYS A 255 2.75 -7.32 27.83
CA CYS A 255 1.63 -6.38 27.89
C CYS A 255 0.88 -6.45 29.23
N LYS A 256 0.78 -5.32 29.94
CA LYS A 256 -0.14 -5.14 31.08
C LYS A 256 -1.48 -4.63 30.53
N SER A 257 -2.52 -5.45 30.64
CA SER A 257 -3.87 -5.27 30.06
C SER A 257 -3.93 -5.30 28.51
N THR A 258 -5.15 -5.43 28.01
CA THR A 258 -5.80 -5.56 26.68
C THR A 258 -5.13 -5.09 25.38
N GLU A 259 -3.90 -4.60 25.43
CA GLU A 259 -2.99 -4.46 24.32
C GLU A 259 -2.64 -5.75 23.55
N PRO A 260 -2.62 -6.97 24.14
CA PRO A 260 -2.22 -8.19 23.43
C PRO A 260 -3.02 -8.41 22.15
N ILE A 261 -4.32 -8.15 22.20
CA ILE A 261 -5.23 -8.32 21.06
C ILE A 261 -4.83 -7.41 19.90
N LEU A 262 -4.71 -6.09 20.18
CA LEU A 262 -4.41 -5.11 19.15
C LEU A 262 -2.99 -5.29 18.61
N LYS A 263 -2.04 -5.66 19.47
CA LYS A 263 -0.67 -5.97 19.05
C LYS A 263 -0.61 -7.22 18.18
N LEU A 264 -1.40 -8.23 18.52
CA LEU A 264 -1.49 -9.48 17.77
C LEU A 264 -2.13 -9.28 16.39
N LEU A 265 -3.22 -8.52 16.32
CA LEU A 265 -3.83 -8.14 15.04
C LEU A 265 -2.86 -7.31 14.17
N ASN A 266 -2.06 -6.43 14.79
CA ASN A 266 -1.02 -5.70 14.08
C ASN A 266 0.06 -6.65 13.51
N LEU A 267 0.56 -7.62 14.29
CA LEU A 267 1.53 -8.60 13.79
C LEU A 267 0.94 -9.46 12.66
N TRP A 268 -0.30 -9.93 12.83
CA TRP A 268 -1.00 -10.68 11.80
C TRP A 268 -1.07 -9.87 10.49
N ARG A 269 -1.39 -8.58 10.56
CA ARG A 269 -1.45 -7.69 9.39
C ARG A 269 -0.08 -7.51 8.72
N ILE A 270 1.02 -7.40 9.47
CA ILE A 270 2.37 -7.33 8.89
C ILE A 270 2.67 -8.58 8.05
N LYS A 271 2.23 -9.76 8.53
CA LYS A 271 2.40 -11.04 7.79
C LYS A 271 1.41 -11.22 6.64
N ASN A 272 0.28 -10.50 6.65
CA ASN A 272 -0.85 -10.69 5.73
C ASN A 272 -1.21 -9.46 4.89
N LYS A 273 -0.37 -8.43 4.83
CA LYS A 273 -0.41 -7.20 3.99
C LYS A 273 -1.76 -6.84 3.33
N ASP A 274 -2.08 -7.48 2.21
CA ASP A 274 -3.27 -7.20 1.40
C ASP A 274 -4.60 -7.60 2.07
N GLN A 275 -4.56 -8.39 3.15
CA GLN A 275 -5.76 -8.89 3.82
C GLN A 275 -6.39 -7.86 4.77
N ASP A 276 -7.70 -7.76 4.68
CA ASP A 276 -8.51 -6.84 5.49
C ASP A 276 -8.70 -7.38 6.91
N THR A 277 -8.09 -6.72 7.90
CA THR A 277 -8.17 -7.11 9.32
C THR A 277 -9.62 -7.21 9.81
N ILE A 278 -10.52 -6.32 9.40
CA ILE A 278 -11.91 -6.35 9.85
C ILE A 278 -12.64 -7.54 9.22
N LYS A 279 -12.46 -7.78 7.92
CA LYS A 279 -13.04 -8.96 7.24
C LYS A 279 -12.48 -10.27 7.79
N SER A 280 -11.20 -10.28 8.13
CA SER A 280 -10.50 -11.45 8.68
C SER A 280 -10.96 -11.75 10.09
N LEU A 281 -11.14 -10.72 10.92
CA LEU A 281 -11.76 -10.85 12.24
C LEU A 281 -13.22 -11.33 12.11
N MET A 282 -13.99 -10.80 11.16
CA MET A 282 -15.35 -11.30 10.87
C MET A 282 -15.36 -12.77 10.47
N PHE A 283 -14.40 -13.21 9.67
CA PHE A 283 -14.23 -14.60 9.29
C PHE A 283 -13.93 -15.45 10.53
N GLY A 284 -12.86 -15.13 11.29
CA GLY A 284 -12.48 -15.87 12.48
C GLY A 284 -13.59 -15.96 13.52
N LEU A 285 -14.30 -14.86 13.79
CA LEU A 285 -15.43 -14.82 14.74
C LEU A 285 -16.60 -15.77 14.39
N LYS A 286 -16.71 -16.23 13.14
CA LYS A 286 -17.69 -17.27 12.76
C LYS A 286 -17.27 -18.65 13.30
N HIS A 287 -15.98 -18.94 13.31
CA HIS A 287 -15.39 -20.23 13.70
C HIS A 287 -15.10 -20.33 15.20
N LEU A 288 -14.82 -19.22 15.89
CA LEU A 288 -14.53 -19.20 17.34
C LEU A 288 -15.64 -19.78 18.22
N LYS A 289 -16.89 -19.80 17.74
CA LYS A 289 -18.01 -20.42 18.48
C LYS A 289 -17.80 -21.90 18.76
N SER A 290 -17.03 -22.59 17.91
CA SER A 290 -16.79 -24.04 18.00
C SER A 290 -15.74 -24.41 19.06
N TYR A 291 -14.93 -23.46 19.54
CA TYR A 291 -13.73 -23.70 20.35
C TYR A 291 -13.88 -23.34 21.84
N ARG A 292 -15.09 -23.43 22.43
CA ARG A 292 -15.39 -23.00 23.82
C ARG A 292 -14.90 -21.57 24.15
N PHE A 293 -14.82 -20.71 23.14
CA PHE A 293 -14.26 -19.37 23.29
C PHE A 293 -15.21 -18.44 24.09
N PRO A 294 -14.69 -17.54 24.95
CA PRO A 294 -15.54 -16.70 25.80
C PRO A 294 -16.55 -15.86 25.01
N LYS A 295 -17.84 -15.99 25.35
CA LYS A 295 -18.94 -15.28 24.66
C LYS A 295 -18.81 -13.76 24.78
N THR A 296 -18.37 -13.26 25.93
CA THR A 296 -18.12 -11.83 26.20
C THR A 296 -17.07 -11.26 25.24
N THR A 297 -15.99 -12.02 25.02
CA THR A 297 -14.91 -11.66 24.10
C THR A 297 -15.38 -11.63 22.64
N ILE A 298 -16.13 -12.65 22.20
CA ILE A 298 -16.75 -12.65 20.86
C ILE A 298 -17.68 -11.44 20.68
N GLN A 299 -18.46 -11.08 21.70
CA GLN A 299 -19.34 -9.92 21.66
C GLN A 299 -18.56 -8.61 21.60
N GLY A 300 -17.47 -8.46 22.36
CA GLY A 300 -16.59 -7.30 22.30
C GLY A 300 -16.01 -7.10 20.89
N PHE A 301 -15.46 -8.15 20.29
CA PHE A 301 -14.98 -8.10 18.91
C PHE A 301 -16.08 -7.77 17.89
N ARG A 302 -17.30 -8.32 18.04
CA ARG A 302 -18.44 -7.95 17.19
C ARG A 302 -18.83 -6.49 17.34
N LYS A 303 -18.74 -5.91 18.55
CA LYS A 303 -18.98 -4.48 18.77
C LYS A 303 -17.94 -3.64 18.03
N VAL A 304 -16.66 -4.00 18.09
CA VAL A 304 -15.59 -3.34 17.30
C VAL A 304 -15.88 -3.38 15.80
N VAL A 305 -16.17 -4.58 15.26
CA VAL A 305 -16.48 -4.73 13.82
C VAL A 305 -17.70 -3.89 13.42
N LYS A 306 -18.76 -3.88 14.23
CA LYS A 306 -19.96 -3.07 13.97
C LYS A 306 -19.65 -1.57 14.06
N PHE A 307 -18.86 -1.17 15.04
CA PHE A 307 -18.45 0.23 15.23
C PHE A 307 -17.68 0.74 14.02
N LEU A 308 -16.65 0.01 13.56
CA LEU A 308 -15.83 0.41 12.41
C LEU A 308 -16.61 0.47 11.10
N HIS A 309 -17.68 -0.32 10.96
CA HIS A 309 -18.60 -0.27 9.82
C HIS A 309 -19.78 0.70 9.99
N SER A 310 -19.89 1.39 11.13
CA SER A 310 -21.02 2.27 11.40
C SER A 310 -21.05 3.49 10.47
N LEU A 311 -22.23 4.10 10.34
CA LEU A 311 -22.39 5.36 9.62
C LEU A 311 -21.57 6.50 10.27
N THR A 312 -21.47 6.50 11.59
CA THR A 312 -20.64 7.46 12.34
C THR A 312 -19.19 7.38 11.92
N MET A 313 -18.64 6.17 11.81
CA MET A 313 -17.27 5.97 11.37
C MET A 313 -17.06 6.31 9.90
N HIS A 314 -18.03 6.00 9.03
CA HIS A 314 -17.98 6.47 7.64
C HIS A 314 -17.92 7.99 7.55
N LYS A 315 -18.75 8.72 8.29
CA LYS A 315 -18.73 10.18 8.33
C LYS A 315 -17.40 10.72 8.87
N LEU A 316 -16.86 10.11 9.92
CA LEU A 316 -15.54 10.48 10.44
C LEU A 316 -14.47 10.32 9.37
N TYR A 317 -14.37 9.14 8.73
CA TYR A 317 -13.36 8.92 7.69
C TYR A 317 -13.53 9.83 6.47
N GLN A 318 -14.77 10.16 6.09
CA GLN A 318 -15.03 11.15 5.04
C GLN A 318 -14.50 12.52 5.44
N ASN A 319 -14.78 12.99 6.65
CA ASN A 319 -14.30 14.28 7.13
C ASN A 319 -12.76 14.33 7.19
N LEU A 320 -12.12 13.29 7.73
CA LEU A 320 -10.65 13.21 7.79
C LEU A 320 -10.04 13.14 6.39
N PHE A 321 -10.69 12.47 5.44
CA PHE A 321 -10.24 12.45 4.05
C PHE A 321 -10.34 13.83 3.39
N LEU A 322 -11.45 14.52 3.56
CA LEU A 322 -11.64 15.88 3.04
C LEU A 322 -10.62 16.85 3.64
N GLU A 323 -10.32 16.71 4.92
CA GLU A 323 -9.27 17.47 5.58
C GLU A 323 -7.88 17.13 5.02
N MET A 324 -7.63 15.87 4.65
CA MET A 324 -6.37 15.42 4.07
C MET A 324 -6.13 15.95 2.65
N VAL A 325 -7.11 15.95 1.75
CA VAL A 325 -6.92 16.38 0.34
C VAL A 325 -7.45 17.78 0.03
N GLY A 326 -8.12 18.43 0.98
CA GLY A 326 -8.69 19.77 0.80
C GLY A 326 -9.69 19.84 -0.36
N ASN A 327 -9.70 20.96 -1.09
CA ASN A 327 -10.61 21.20 -2.23
C ASN A 327 -10.29 20.38 -3.50
N GLN A 328 -9.26 19.52 -3.48
CA GLN A 328 -8.92 18.64 -4.60
C GLN A 328 -9.88 17.43 -4.74
N VAL A 329 -11.00 17.43 -4.00
CA VAL A 329 -12.04 16.38 -3.97
C VAL A 329 -12.55 15.97 -5.35
N HIS A 330 -12.57 16.89 -6.32
CA HIS A 330 -13.03 16.63 -7.69
C HIS A 330 -12.22 15.54 -8.42
N LEU A 331 -10.99 15.25 -7.99
CA LEU A 331 -10.12 14.22 -8.57
C LEU A 331 -10.36 12.82 -7.99
N VAL A 332 -11.12 12.68 -6.90
CA VAL A 332 -11.32 11.40 -6.21
C VAL A 332 -12.81 11.05 -6.12
N LYS A 333 -13.30 10.24 -7.07
CA LYS A 333 -14.65 9.64 -6.98
C LYS A 333 -14.70 8.64 -5.81
N MET A 334 -15.14 9.12 -4.65
CA MET A 334 -15.35 8.32 -3.45
C MET A 334 -16.74 7.66 -3.41
N ARG A 335 -16.86 6.61 -2.59
CA ARG A 335 -18.11 5.89 -2.29
C ARG A 335 -19.24 6.86 -1.92
N ARG A 336 -20.40 6.73 -2.58
CA ARG A 336 -21.69 6.94 -1.90
C ARG A 336 -21.96 5.69 -1.07
N GLY A 337 -22.26 5.89 0.22
CA GLY A 337 -22.45 4.84 1.21
C GLY A 337 -23.51 3.82 0.82
#